data_AF-A0A9X1VSW2-F1
#
_entry.id   AF-A0A9X1VSW2-F1
#
_cell.length_a   1.000
_cell.length_b   1.000
_cell.length_c   1.000
_cell.angle_alpha   90.00
_cell.angle_beta   90.00
_cell.angle_gamma   90.00
#
_symmetry.space_group_name_H-M   'P 1'
#
loop_
_entity.id
_entity.type
_entity.pdbx_description
1 polymer ?
#
loop_
_entity_poly.entity_id
_entity_poly.type
_entity_poly.pdbx_seq_one_letter_code
_entity_poly.pdbx_strand_id
1 'polypeptide(L)'
;MEEQQPEEQKIETFEEKFEKFIGTAKHEITSLKSELNDITELYNDFVKKPSTAVLSKAEKLNETFEKVNEYSSEISEVETKVQEFDTKVFGKTAEDKESLKFKLNDLKTQHEELHGEWEGNFETLSTKIEGLLPGATSAGLAKSYHDQKESYKMPSILWSIVFIATMIGMVWFAVATIKDSDTVGGAFMHILARIPFFVPAIWLALFASKQQSQNRRLEQEYAHKESLAKSYEGYKREIAKLPESSDKNEIMEKLVASLIEASSYNPSDTLEKKSHNDSPPLLSSLMNRKEDKTE
;
A
#
# COMPACT_ATOMS: atom_id res chain seq x y z
N MET A 1 -6.61 -15.03 -6.00
CA MET A 1 -6.29 -16.18 -6.87
C MET A 1 -6.89 -17.50 -6.39
N GLU A 2 -7.71 -17.56 -5.32
CA GLU A 2 -8.21 -18.83 -4.76
C GLU A 2 -9.67 -19.19 -5.07
N GLU A 3 -10.43 -18.38 -5.81
CA GLU A 3 -11.88 -18.65 -6.04
C GLU A 3 -12.22 -19.43 -7.33
N GLN A 4 -11.26 -19.73 -8.22
CA GLN A 4 -11.52 -20.46 -9.48
C GLN A 4 -11.45 -21.99 -9.36
N GLN A 5 -10.74 -22.54 -8.37
CA GLN A 5 -10.62 -24.01 -8.18
C GLN A 5 -11.94 -24.77 -7.92
N PRO A 6 -12.93 -24.25 -7.18
CA PRO A 6 -14.14 -25.02 -6.86
C PRO A 6 -15.15 -25.10 -8.01
N GLU A 7 -15.05 -24.24 -9.03
CA GLU A 7 -15.91 -24.31 -10.23
C GLU A 7 -15.34 -25.26 -11.28
N GLU A 8 -14.03 -25.24 -11.53
CA GLU A 8 -13.37 -26.18 -12.45
C GLU A 8 -13.55 -27.65 -11.99
N GLN A 9 -13.40 -27.92 -10.69
CA GLN A 9 -13.63 -29.28 -10.14
C GLN A 9 -15.07 -29.77 -10.33
N LYS A 10 -16.06 -28.86 -10.29
CA LYS A 10 -17.47 -29.22 -10.48
C LYS A 10 -17.79 -29.51 -11.96
N ILE A 11 -17.10 -28.86 -12.88
CA ILE A 11 -17.24 -29.09 -14.32
C ILE A 11 -16.61 -30.43 -14.71
N GLU A 12 -15.40 -30.74 -14.22
CA GLU A 12 -14.75 -32.05 -14.44
C GLU A 12 -15.59 -33.22 -13.90
N THR A 13 -16.19 -33.08 -12.70
CA THR A 13 -17.06 -34.14 -12.15
C THR A 13 -18.36 -34.35 -12.92
N PHE A 14 -18.80 -33.35 -13.67
CA PHE A 14 -19.99 -33.46 -14.51
C PHE A 14 -19.69 -34.13 -15.84
N GLU A 15 -18.55 -33.80 -16.47
CA GLU A 15 -18.06 -34.47 -17.68
C GLU A 15 -17.83 -35.97 -17.47
N GLU A 16 -17.18 -36.37 -16.36
CA GLU A 16 -16.96 -37.79 -16.05
C GLU A 16 -18.28 -38.56 -15.88
N LYS A 17 -19.28 -37.95 -15.23
CA LYS A 17 -20.60 -38.57 -15.07
C LYS A 17 -21.33 -38.70 -16.40
N PHE A 18 -21.15 -37.74 -17.30
CA PHE A 18 -21.77 -37.74 -18.61
C PHE A 18 -21.15 -38.79 -19.53
N GLU A 19 -19.83 -38.89 -19.57
CA GLU A 19 -19.11 -39.95 -20.30
C GLU A 19 -19.51 -41.35 -19.83
N LYS A 20 -19.66 -41.55 -18.52
CA LYS A 20 -20.14 -42.81 -17.96
C LYS A 20 -21.57 -43.14 -18.40
N PHE A 21 -22.45 -42.14 -18.46
CA PHE A 21 -23.83 -42.31 -18.92
C PHE A 21 -23.88 -42.68 -20.41
N ILE A 22 -23.14 -41.96 -21.26
CA ILE A 22 -23.03 -42.24 -22.71
C ILE A 22 -22.47 -43.65 -22.94
N GLY A 23 -21.43 -44.05 -22.18
CA GLY A 23 -20.85 -45.38 -22.27
C GLY A 23 -21.85 -46.49 -21.94
N THR A 24 -22.69 -46.29 -20.92
CA THR A 24 -23.72 -47.25 -20.51
C THR A 24 -24.82 -47.37 -21.57
N ALA A 25 -25.32 -46.24 -22.08
CA ALA A 25 -26.33 -46.22 -23.14
C ALA A 25 -25.83 -46.86 -24.44
N LYS A 26 -24.57 -46.61 -24.82
CA LYS A 26 -23.95 -47.21 -26.01
C LYS A 26 -23.81 -48.73 -25.88
N HIS A 27 -23.50 -49.22 -24.69
CA HIS A 27 -23.44 -50.64 -24.40
C HIS A 27 -24.81 -51.30 -24.52
N GLU A 28 -25.85 -50.71 -23.93
CA GLU A 28 -27.24 -51.20 -24.01
C GLU A 28 -27.74 -51.25 -25.46
N ILE A 29 -27.53 -50.18 -26.24
CA ILE A 29 -27.88 -50.15 -27.67
C ILE A 29 -27.15 -51.25 -28.45
N THR A 30 -25.89 -51.52 -28.13
CA THR A 30 -25.11 -52.58 -28.81
C THR A 30 -25.63 -53.97 -28.47
N SER A 31 -25.99 -54.21 -27.21
CA SER A 31 -26.62 -55.46 -26.76
C SER A 31 -27.95 -55.70 -27.49
N LEU A 32 -28.80 -54.69 -27.53
CA LEU A 32 -30.09 -54.72 -28.21
C LEU A 32 -29.97 -55.01 -29.71
N LYS A 33 -28.96 -54.43 -30.37
CA LYS A 33 -28.70 -54.67 -31.79
C LYS A 33 -28.27 -56.12 -32.06
N SER A 34 -27.54 -56.74 -31.13
CA SER A 34 -27.17 -58.16 -31.23
C SER A 34 -28.40 -59.05 -31.11
N GLU A 35 -29.25 -58.81 -30.12
CA GLU A 35 -30.47 -59.60 -29.90
C GLU A 35 -31.47 -59.44 -31.06
N LEU A 36 -31.57 -58.25 -31.67
CA LEU A 36 -32.39 -58.02 -32.87
C LEU A 36 -31.90 -58.84 -34.09
N ASN A 37 -30.58 -59.00 -34.23
CA ASN A 37 -29.99 -59.84 -35.27
C ASN A 37 -30.32 -61.31 -35.03
N ASP A 38 -30.25 -61.78 -33.79
CA ASP A 38 -30.62 -63.15 -33.42
C ASP A 38 -32.12 -63.42 -33.71
N ILE A 39 -32.99 -62.44 -33.46
CA ILE A 39 -34.41 -62.51 -33.81
C ILE A 39 -34.62 -62.59 -35.32
N THR A 40 -33.86 -61.80 -36.09
CA THR A 40 -33.93 -61.82 -37.56
C THR A 40 -33.49 -63.17 -38.12
N GLU A 41 -32.49 -63.79 -37.50
CA GLU A 41 -32.03 -65.13 -37.87
C GLU A 41 -33.06 -66.21 -37.51
N LEU A 42 -33.67 -66.15 -36.33
CA LEU A 42 -34.74 -67.05 -35.90
C LEU A 42 -36.00 -66.94 -36.77
N TYR A 43 -36.39 -65.73 -37.17
CA TYR A 43 -37.51 -65.50 -38.09
C TYR A 43 -37.23 -66.12 -39.47
N ASN A 44 -36.01 -65.94 -39.99
CA ASN A 44 -35.59 -66.51 -41.27
C ASN A 44 -35.50 -68.05 -41.25
N ASP A 45 -35.20 -68.66 -40.09
CA ASP A 45 -35.22 -70.11 -39.90
C ASP A 45 -36.65 -70.67 -39.78
N PHE A 46 -37.57 -69.92 -39.17
CA PHE A 46 -38.99 -70.28 -39.04
C PHE A 46 -39.70 -70.42 -40.40
N VAL A 47 -39.40 -69.55 -41.36
CA VAL A 47 -39.97 -69.60 -42.72
C VAL A 47 -39.55 -70.87 -43.47
N LYS A 48 -38.44 -71.52 -43.10
CA LYS A 48 -37.86 -72.65 -43.85
C LYS A 48 -38.39 -74.04 -43.47
N LYS A 49 -38.95 -74.30 -42.27
CA LYS A 49 -39.46 -75.64 -41.88
C LYS A 49 -40.58 -75.62 -40.79
N PRO A 50 -41.83 -76.04 -41.10
CA PRO A 50 -42.90 -76.13 -40.11
C PRO A 50 -43.04 -77.57 -39.54
N SER A 51 -42.74 -77.79 -38.26
CA SER A 51 -43.28 -78.96 -37.53
C SER A 51 -43.22 -78.83 -36.01
N THR A 52 -44.39 -79.05 -35.39
CA THR A 52 -44.75 -79.54 -34.03
C THR A 52 -44.05 -79.06 -32.74
N ALA A 53 -42.89 -78.39 -32.76
CA ALA A 53 -42.33 -77.67 -31.60
C ALA A 53 -43.00 -76.28 -31.36
N VAL A 54 -44.17 -76.08 -31.97
CA VAL A 54 -44.77 -74.77 -32.24
C VAL A 54 -45.30 -74.10 -30.98
N LEU A 55 -45.85 -74.83 -30.00
CA LEU A 55 -46.42 -74.23 -28.79
C LEU A 55 -45.35 -73.67 -27.83
N SER A 56 -44.31 -74.44 -27.49
CA SER A 56 -43.26 -73.96 -26.57
C SER A 56 -42.29 -72.95 -27.23
N LYS A 57 -42.14 -72.99 -28.56
CA LYS A 57 -41.41 -71.96 -29.33
C LYS A 57 -42.24 -70.70 -29.51
N ALA A 58 -43.56 -70.80 -29.68
CA ALA A 58 -44.46 -69.65 -29.73
C ALA A 58 -44.56 -68.94 -28.37
N GLU A 59 -44.56 -69.66 -27.25
CA GLU A 59 -44.46 -69.05 -25.91
C GLU A 59 -43.15 -68.28 -25.72
N LYS A 60 -42.01 -68.88 -26.08
CA LYS A 60 -40.72 -68.18 -26.04
C LYS A 60 -40.69 -66.98 -26.99
N LEU A 61 -41.29 -67.11 -28.17
CA LEU A 61 -41.40 -66.00 -29.12
C LEU A 61 -42.25 -64.86 -28.54
N ASN A 62 -43.37 -65.18 -27.88
CA ASN A 62 -44.24 -64.19 -27.25
C ASN A 62 -43.54 -63.50 -26.05
N GLU A 63 -42.85 -64.27 -25.21
CA GLU A 63 -42.04 -63.73 -24.10
C GLU A 63 -40.90 -62.84 -24.62
N THR A 64 -40.30 -63.19 -25.76
CA THR A 64 -39.26 -62.37 -26.41
C THR A 64 -39.86 -61.12 -27.04
N PHE A 65 -41.04 -61.22 -27.65
CA PHE A 65 -41.74 -60.07 -28.22
C PHE A 65 -42.15 -59.07 -27.14
N GLU A 66 -42.60 -59.56 -25.98
CA GLU A 66 -42.89 -58.73 -24.80
C GLU A 66 -41.63 -57.99 -24.33
N LYS A 67 -40.49 -58.70 -24.16
CA LYS A 67 -39.22 -58.08 -23.76
C LYS A 67 -38.70 -57.05 -24.78
N VAL A 68 -38.82 -57.34 -26.08
CA VAL A 68 -38.43 -56.40 -27.14
C VAL A 68 -39.31 -55.15 -27.10
N ASN A 69 -40.60 -55.29 -26.81
CA ASN A 69 -41.51 -54.16 -26.71
C ASN A 69 -41.24 -53.34 -25.45
N GLU A 70 -40.91 -53.99 -24.33
CA GLU A 70 -40.47 -53.35 -23.08
C GLU A 70 -39.18 -52.55 -23.29
N TYR A 71 -38.14 -53.16 -23.88
CA TYR A 71 -36.90 -52.46 -24.20
C TYR A 71 -37.08 -51.36 -25.25
N SER A 72 -37.93 -51.56 -26.26
CA SER A 72 -38.26 -50.49 -27.22
C SER A 72 -38.91 -49.30 -26.52
N SER A 73 -39.70 -49.53 -25.47
CA SER A 73 -40.27 -48.47 -24.64
C SER A 73 -39.19 -47.77 -23.81
N GLU A 74 -38.29 -48.52 -23.17
CA GLU A 74 -37.19 -47.95 -22.37
C GLU A 74 -36.22 -47.12 -23.23
N ILE A 75 -35.83 -47.62 -24.40
CA ILE A 75 -34.97 -46.90 -25.36
C ILE A 75 -35.62 -45.60 -25.81
N SER A 76 -36.92 -45.63 -26.11
CA SER A 76 -37.66 -44.43 -26.50
C SER A 76 -37.68 -43.39 -25.37
N GLU A 77 -37.78 -43.83 -24.12
CA GLU A 77 -37.76 -42.94 -22.97
C GLU A 77 -36.37 -42.32 -22.74
N VAL A 78 -35.30 -43.09 -22.92
CA VAL A 78 -33.91 -42.59 -22.87
C VAL A 78 -33.62 -41.64 -24.02
N GLU A 79 -34.06 -41.94 -25.24
CA GLU A 79 -33.89 -41.07 -26.41
C GLU A 79 -34.56 -39.70 -26.17
N THR A 80 -35.74 -39.70 -25.55
CA THR A 80 -36.45 -38.47 -25.18
C THR A 80 -35.66 -37.65 -24.15
N LYS A 81 -35.13 -38.30 -23.10
CA LYS A 81 -34.30 -37.64 -22.07
C LYS A 81 -33.00 -37.08 -22.65
N VAL A 82 -32.38 -37.79 -23.60
CA VAL A 82 -31.16 -37.34 -24.29
C VAL A 82 -31.45 -36.13 -25.17
N GLN A 83 -32.56 -36.12 -25.91
CA GLN A 83 -32.96 -34.97 -26.72
C GLN A 83 -33.30 -33.73 -25.87
N GLU A 84 -33.98 -33.91 -24.73
CA GLU A 84 -34.23 -32.82 -23.78
C GLU A 84 -32.93 -32.26 -23.18
N PHE A 85 -31.99 -33.13 -22.84
CA PHE A 85 -30.68 -32.72 -22.34
C PHE A 85 -29.87 -31.98 -23.40
N ASP A 86 -29.78 -32.51 -24.61
CA ASP A 86 -29.07 -31.90 -25.75
C ASP A 86 -29.65 -30.51 -26.06
N THR A 87 -30.97 -30.40 -26.09
CA THR A 87 -31.68 -29.12 -26.26
C THR A 87 -31.36 -28.13 -25.15
N LYS A 88 -31.23 -28.57 -23.89
CA LYS A 88 -30.94 -27.70 -22.75
C LYS A 88 -29.48 -27.24 -22.71
N VAL A 89 -28.54 -28.09 -23.13
CA VAL A 89 -27.11 -27.78 -23.13
C VAL A 89 -26.73 -26.94 -24.35
N PHE A 90 -27.16 -27.34 -25.54
CA PHE A 90 -26.75 -26.73 -26.81
C PHE A 90 -27.79 -25.81 -27.45
N GLY A 91 -29.04 -25.86 -27.01
CA GLY A 91 -30.15 -25.10 -27.62
C GLY A 91 -30.73 -25.80 -28.84
N LYS A 92 -31.88 -25.32 -29.33
CA LYS A 92 -32.47 -25.84 -30.59
C LYS A 92 -31.78 -25.28 -31.84
N THR A 93 -31.08 -24.17 -31.67
CA THR A 93 -30.39 -23.41 -32.72
C THR A 93 -29.09 -22.83 -32.16
N ALA A 94 -28.12 -22.54 -33.02
CA ALA A 94 -26.79 -22.07 -32.63
C ALA A 94 -26.77 -20.73 -31.86
N GLU A 95 -27.88 -19.98 -31.85
CA GLU A 95 -28.04 -18.65 -31.25
C GLU A 95 -29.03 -18.64 -30.07
N ASP A 96 -29.38 -19.83 -29.56
CA ASP A 96 -30.38 -19.96 -28.50
C ASP A 96 -29.81 -19.44 -27.17
N LYS A 97 -30.22 -18.21 -26.81
CA LYS A 97 -29.76 -17.49 -25.61
C LYS A 97 -30.13 -18.18 -24.30
N GLU A 98 -31.08 -19.13 -24.33
CA GLU A 98 -31.43 -19.91 -23.14
C GLU A 98 -30.50 -21.10 -22.88
N SER A 99 -29.73 -21.54 -23.88
CA SER A 99 -28.80 -22.67 -23.77
C SER A 99 -27.72 -22.41 -22.71
N LEU A 100 -27.36 -23.46 -21.99
CA LEU A 100 -26.30 -23.38 -20.97
C LEU A 100 -24.95 -22.98 -21.58
N LYS A 101 -24.64 -23.45 -22.79
CA LYS A 101 -23.41 -23.09 -23.51
C LYS A 101 -23.34 -21.59 -23.79
N PHE A 102 -24.43 -20.98 -24.27
CA PHE A 102 -24.46 -19.54 -24.53
C PHE A 102 -24.30 -18.74 -23.24
N LYS A 103 -25.05 -19.08 -22.19
CA LYS A 103 -24.95 -18.43 -20.87
C LYS A 103 -23.56 -18.53 -20.27
N LEU A 104 -22.90 -19.69 -20.40
CA LEU A 104 -21.53 -19.88 -19.92
C LEU A 104 -20.53 -19.01 -20.68
N ASN A 105 -20.67 -18.93 -22.01
CA ASN A 105 -19.78 -18.12 -22.83
C ASN A 105 -20.01 -16.62 -22.66
N ASP A 106 -21.26 -16.21 -22.48
CA ASP A 106 -21.65 -14.85 -22.14
C ASP A 106 -21.13 -14.45 -20.76
N LEU A 107 -21.30 -15.32 -19.75
CA LEU A 107 -20.73 -15.13 -18.41
C LEU A 107 -19.19 -15.05 -18.46
N LYS A 108 -18.55 -15.90 -19.26
CA LYS A 108 -17.09 -15.87 -19.46
C LYS A 108 -16.66 -14.53 -20.07
N THR A 109 -17.34 -14.07 -21.12
CA THR A 109 -17.06 -12.78 -21.75
C THR A 109 -17.25 -11.63 -20.76
N GLN A 110 -18.35 -11.62 -20.02
CA GLN A 110 -18.60 -10.62 -18.98
C GLN A 110 -17.52 -10.65 -17.89
N HIS A 111 -17.05 -11.84 -17.51
CA HIS A 111 -15.98 -11.99 -16.52
C HIS A 111 -14.64 -11.47 -17.06
N GLU A 112 -14.31 -11.74 -18.33
CA GLU A 112 -13.10 -11.23 -19.00
C GLU A 112 -13.14 -9.70 -19.13
N GLU A 113 -14.27 -9.13 -19.55
CA GLU A 113 -14.47 -7.68 -19.63
C GLU A 113 -14.35 -7.02 -18.25
N LEU A 114 -15.05 -7.56 -17.26
CA LEU A 114 -15.00 -7.06 -15.88
C LEU A 114 -13.57 -7.15 -15.33
N HIS A 115 -12.88 -8.29 -15.55
CA HIS A 115 -11.51 -8.46 -15.09
C HIS A 115 -10.57 -7.44 -15.72
N GLY A 116 -10.69 -7.20 -17.03
CA GLY A 116 -9.92 -6.17 -17.72
C GLY A 116 -10.22 -4.75 -17.21
N GLU A 117 -11.48 -4.45 -16.91
CA GLU A 117 -11.87 -3.17 -16.30
C GLU A 117 -11.26 -2.99 -14.91
N TRP A 118 -11.30 -4.01 -14.06
CA TRP A 118 -10.66 -3.98 -12.73
C TRP A 118 -9.15 -3.83 -12.82
N GLU A 119 -8.50 -4.53 -13.74
CA GLU A 119 -7.05 -4.45 -13.94
C GLU A 119 -6.64 -3.04 -14.39
N GLY A 120 -7.34 -2.47 -15.38
CA GLY A 120 -7.09 -1.10 -15.84
C GLY A 120 -7.37 -0.04 -14.77
N ASN A 121 -8.45 -0.21 -13.99
CA ASN A 121 -8.76 0.68 -12.86
C ASN A 121 -7.72 0.58 -11.75
N PHE A 122 -7.23 -0.63 -11.45
CA PHE A 122 -6.19 -0.86 -10.45
C PHE A 122 -4.86 -0.21 -10.87
N GLU A 123 -4.44 -0.40 -12.11
CA GLU A 123 -3.22 0.22 -12.65
C GLU A 123 -3.31 1.76 -12.62
N THR A 124 -4.46 2.31 -13.03
CA THR A 124 -4.71 3.75 -13.00
C THR A 124 -4.66 4.30 -11.57
N LEU A 125 -5.28 3.59 -10.62
CA LEU A 125 -5.30 4.00 -9.22
C LEU A 125 -3.91 3.87 -8.58
N SER A 126 -3.17 2.80 -8.86
CA SER A 126 -1.81 2.59 -8.38
C SER A 126 -0.89 3.70 -8.86
N THR A 127 -0.93 4.01 -10.15
CA THR A 127 -0.16 5.11 -10.75
C THR A 127 -0.48 6.46 -10.08
N LYS A 128 -1.75 6.72 -9.79
CA LYS A 128 -2.17 7.95 -9.09
C LYS A 128 -1.67 7.98 -7.64
N ILE A 129 -1.73 6.86 -6.93
CA ILE A 129 -1.21 6.75 -5.55
C ILE A 129 0.30 6.96 -5.54
N GLU A 130 1.05 6.27 -6.40
CA GLU A 130 2.50 6.42 -6.54
C GLU A 130 2.89 7.85 -6.94
N GLY A 131 2.09 8.51 -7.77
CA GLY A 131 2.28 9.92 -8.11
C GLY A 131 2.04 10.88 -6.94
N LEU A 132 1.08 10.59 -6.06
CA LEU A 132 0.72 11.43 -4.91
C LEU A 132 1.57 11.16 -3.66
N LEU A 133 2.12 9.95 -3.50
CA LEU A 133 2.87 9.52 -2.32
C LEU A 133 4.07 10.42 -2.00
N PRO A 134 4.91 10.84 -2.97
CA PRO A 134 6.04 11.72 -2.71
C PRO A 134 5.57 13.09 -2.19
N GLY A 135 4.50 13.65 -2.76
CA GLY A 135 3.94 14.93 -2.32
C GLY A 135 3.28 14.86 -0.95
N ALA A 136 2.54 13.79 -0.66
CA ALA A 136 1.96 13.56 0.66
C ALA A 136 3.04 13.38 1.74
N THR A 137 4.09 12.61 1.44
CA THR A 137 5.23 12.40 2.34
C THR A 137 5.97 13.70 2.60
N SER A 138 6.24 14.49 1.55
CA SER A 138 6.90 15.79 1.66
C SER A 138 6.09 16.78 2.48
N ALA A 139 4.76 16.80 2.30
CA ALA A 139 3.86 17.62 3.10
C ALA A 139 3.82 17.18 4.58
N GLY A 140 3.81 15.87 4.84
CA GLY A 140 3.86 15.32 6.19
C GLY A 140 5.17 15.65 6.93
N LEU A 141 6.31 15.53 6.25
CA LEU A 141 7.61 15.94 6.77
C LEU A 141 7.66 17.46 7.02
N ALA A 142 7.16 18.26 6.07
CA ALA A 142 7.09 19.71 6.22
C ALA A 142 6.26 20.12 7.46
N LYS A 143 5.12 19.45 7.71
CA LYS A 143 4.30 19.69 8.90
C LYS A 143 5.04 19.31 10.19
N SER A 144 5.71 18.17 10.19
CA SER A 144 6.50 17.72 11.36
C SER A 144 7.63 18.70 11.69
N TYR A 145 8.36 19.17 10.68
CA TYR A 145 9.40 20.20 10.87
C TYR A 145 8.84 21.55 11.29
N HIS A 146 7.67 21.92 10.77
CA HIS A 146 6.96 23.12 11.20
C HIS A 146 6.60 23.08 12.69
N ASP A 147 6.02 21.97 13.15
CA ASP A 147 5.62 21.79 14.55
C ASP A 147 6.83 21.80 15.47
N GLN A 148 7.93 21.17 15.04
CA GLN A 148 9.17 21.19 15.78
C GLN A 148 9.80 22.58 15.85
N LYS A 149 9.82 23.35 14.75
CA LYS A 149 10.22 24.76 14.74
C LYS A 149 9.38 25.60 15.71
N GLU A 150 8.05 25.43 15.68
CA GLU A 150 7.14 26.18 16.55
C GLU A 150 7.38 25.88 18.03
N SER A 151 7.74 24.62 18.35
CA SER A 151 8.06 24.22 19.73
C SER A 151 9.26 24.96 20.34
N TYR A 152 10.20 25.47 19.52
CA TYR A 152 11.37 26.22 19.97
C TYR A 152 11.16 27.72 20.09
N LYS A 153 10.12 28.29 19.45
CA LYS A 153 9.83 29.73 19.53
C LYS A 153 9.49 30.20 20.93
N MET A 154 8.58 29.49 21.60
CA MET A 154 8.14 29.87 22.95
C MET A 154 9.29 29.81 23.97
N PRO A 155 10.10 28.73 24.04
CA PRO A 155 11.32 28.73 24.84
C PRO A 155 12.31 29.83 24.46
N SER A 156 12.53 30.10 23.17
CA SER A 156 13.44 31.17 22.71
C SER A 156 13.02 32.55 23.23
N ILE A 157 11.71 32.87 23.16
CA ILE A 157 11.14 34.12 23.70
C ILE A 157 11.26 34.15 25.23
N LEU A 158 10.95 33.05 25.91
CA LEU A 158 11.04 32.98 27.37
C LEU A 158 12.47 33.28 27.86
N TRP A 159 13.48 32.64 27.27
CA TRP A 159 14.88 32.89 27.63
C TRP A 159 15.35 34.30 27.27
N SER A 160 14.81 34.89 26.19
CA SER A 160 15.04 36.30 25.85
C SER A 160 14.51 37.23 26.94
N ILE A 161 13.29 36.96 27.45
CA ILE A 161 12.68 37.73 28.53
C ILE A 161 13.47 37.58 29.82
N VAL A 162 13.88 36.35 30.17
CA VAL A 162 14.72 36.09 31.36
C VAL A 162 16.04 36.85 31.27
N PHE A 163 16.71 36.85 30.11
CA PHE A 163 17.94 37.60 29.90
C PHE A 163 17.74 39.11 30.13
N ILE A 164 16.73 39.71 29.49
CA ILE A 164 16.42 41.13 29.62
C ILE A 164 16.03 41.48 31.06
N ALA A 165 15.19 40.69 31.71
CA ALA A 165 14.77 40.89 33.09
C ALA A 165 15.96 40.83 34.06
N THR A 166 16.89 39.89 33.84
CA THR A 166 18.12 39.78 34.64
C THR A 166 19.01 41.00 34.45
N MET A 167 19.15 41.49 33.22
CA MET A 167 19.93 42.70 32.93
C MET A 167 19.34 43.94 33.60
N ILE A 168 18.02 44.14 33.49
CA ILE A 168 17.31 45.25 34.13
C ILE A 168 17.43 45.15 35.66
N GLY A 169 17.26 43.94 36.22
CA GLY A 169 17.40 43.69 37.66
C GLY A 169 18.80 44.03 38.18
N MET A 170 19.85 43.66 37.46
CA MET A 170 21.23 44.02 37.81
C MET A 170 21.45 45.54 37.79
N VAL A 171 20.94 46.24 36.77
CA VAL A 171 21.07 47.70 36.67
C VAL A 171 20.31 48.40 37.80
N TRP A 172 19.06 47.97 38.07
CA TRP A 172 18.26 48.53 39.15
C TRP A 172 18.91 48.32 40.52
N PHE A 173 19.41 47.11 40.79
CA PHE A 173 20.12 46.78 42.03
C PHE A 173 21.44 47.56 42.19
N ALA A 174 22.18 47.76 41.10
CA ALA A 174 23.39 48.59 41.11
C ALA A 174 23.07 50.05 41.43
N VAL A 175 22.06 50.64 40.80
CA VAL A 175 21.62 52.02 41.07
C VAL A 175 21.12 52.19 42.50
N ALA A 176 20.35 51.24 43.03
CA ALA A 176 19.90 51.25 44.42
C ALA A 176 21.08 51.22 45.40
N THR A 177 22.11 50.43 45.09
CA THR A 177 23.33 50.33 45.92
C THR A 177 24.14 51.63 45.94
N ILE A 178 24.21 52.36 44.82
CA ILE A 178 24.96 53.63 44.73
C ILE A 178 24.26 54.75 45.50
N LYS A 179 22.93 54.75 45.56
CA LYS A 179 22.14 55.75 46.31
C LYS A 179 22.33 55.69 47.82
N ASP A 180 22.80 54.57 48.36
CA ASP A 180 23.06 54.39 49.80
C ASP A 180 24.41 55.01 50.26
N SER A 181 25.15 55.69 49.38
CA SER A 181 26.51 56.19 49.69
C SER A 181 26.79 57.61 49.17
N ASP A 182 27.34 58.46 50.03
CA ASP A 182 27.64 59.87 49.73
C ASP A 182 29.03 60.09 49.08
N THR A 183 29.89 59.07 49.06
CA THR A 183 31.26 59.16 48.52
C THR A 183 31.57 58.04 47.53
N VAL A 184 32.37 58.35 46.49
CA VAL A 184 32.76 57.41 45.42
C VAL A 184 33.47 56.17 45.97
N GLY A 185 34.30 56.33 47.01
CA GLY A 185 34.97 55.21 47.69
C GLY A 185 34.01 54.30 48.46
N GLY A 186 32.99 54.89 49.11
CA GLY A 186 31.92 54.14 49.78
C GLY A 186 31.09 53.31 48.80
N ALA A 187 30.73 53.91 47.66
CA ALA A 187 29.99 53.21 46.59
C ALA A 187 30.73 51.96 46.10
N PHE A 188 32.04 52.06 45.89
CA PHE A 188 32.87 50.92 45.47
C PHE A 188 32.89 49.80 46.54
N MET A 189 33.03 50.16 47.81
CA MET A 189 33.03 49.19 48.92
C MET A 189 31.69 48.47 49.06
N HIS A 190 30.57 49.19 48.88
CA HIS A 190 29.22 48.62 48.92
C HIS A 190 28.93 47.67 47.74
N ILE A 191 29.44 47.97 46.54
CA ILE A 191 29.38 47.05 45.40
C ILE A 191 30.21 45.79 45.67
N LEU A 192 31.42 45.95 46.21
CA LEU A 192 32.32 44.84 46.52
C LEU A 192 31.71 43.89 47.57
N ALA A 193 31.07 44.44 48.60
CA ALA A 193 30.38 43.67 49.64
C ALA A 193 29.16 42.89 49.12
N ARG A 194 28.59 43.29 47.97
CA ARG A 194 27.41 42.67 47.35
C ARG A 194 27.73 41.78 46.14
N ILE A 195 29.01 41.53 45.83
CA ILE A 195 29.46 40.57 44.79
C ILE A 195 28.73 39.22 44.84
N PRO A 196 28.48 38.60 46.02
CA PRO A 196 27.78 37.31 46.07
C PRO A 196 26.39 37.30 45.42
N PHE A 197 25.73 38.46 45.28
CA PHE A 197 24.45 38.60 44.58
C PHE A 197 24.60 38.76 43.06
N PHE A 198 25.70 39.36 42.59
CA PHE A 198 25.96 39.53 41.16
C PHE A 198 26.42 38.22 40.50
N VAL A 199 27.12 37.34 41.22
CA VAL A 199 27.63 36.07 40.66
C VAL A 199 26.49 35.18 40.11
N PRO A 200 25.42 34.87 40.86
CA PRO A 200 24.28 34.12 40.33
C PRO A 200 23.55 34.85 39.19
N ALA A 201 23.43 36.17 39.25
CA ALA A 201 22.77 36.97 38.21
C ALA A 201 23.54 36.96 36.89
N ILE A 202 24.87 37.10 36.94
CA ILE A 202 25.74 37.00 35.76
C ILE A 202 25.69 35.58 35.19
N TRP A 203 25.72 34.55 36.04
CA TRP A 203 25.58 33.17 35.58
C TRP A 203 24.23 32.93 34.89
N LEU A 204 23.14 33.39 35.48
CA LEU A 204 21.79 33.29 34.91
C LEU A 204 21.70 34.02 33.57
N ALA A 205 22.28 35.22 33.44
CA ALA A 205 22.32 35.97 32.20
C ALA A 205 23.12 35.24 31.11
N LEU A 206 24.30 34.69 31.43
CA LEU A 206 25.10 33.90 30.50
C LEU A 206 24.37 32.61 30.08
N PHE A 207 23.71 31.94 31.03
CA PHE A 207 22.93 30.74 30.77
C PHE A 207 21.72 31.03 29.86
N ALA A 208 20.95 32.07 30.18
CA ALA A 208 19.80 32.48 29.39
C ALA A 208 20.20 32.90 27.96
N SER A 209 21.32 33.64 27.82
CA SER A 209 21.88 34.02 26.52
C SER A 209 22.28 32.80 25.68
N LYS A 210 22.97 31.83 26.29
CA LYS A 210 23.35 30.58 25.62
C LYS A 210 22.12 29.78 25.18
N GLN A 211 21.15 29.61 26.07
CA GLN A 211 19.93 28.85 25.78
C GLN A 211 19.08 29.51 24.68
N GLN A 212 18.99 30.84 24.68
CA GLN A 212 18.34 31.61 23.61
C GLN A 212 19.03 31.37 22.26
N SER A 213 20.37 31.44 22.22
CA SER A 213 21.15 31.19 21.00
C SER A 213 20.92 29.77 20.46
N GLN A 214 20.96 28.76 21.34
CA GLN A 214 20.73 27.36 20.99
C GLN A 214 19.32 27.14 20.42
N ASN A 215 18.28 27.65 21.09
CA ASN A 215 16.91 27.51 20.63
C ASN A 215 16.69 28.18 19.27
N ARG A 216 17.25 29.37 19.07
CA ARG A 216 17.14 30.10 17.81
C ARG A 216 17.88 29.39 16.66
N ARG A 217 19.01 28.75 16.95
CA ARG A 217 19.72 27.90 15.98
C ARG A 217 18.87 26.69 15.60
N LEU A 218 18.33 25.96 16.57
CA LEU A 218 17.43 24.83 16.30
C LEU A 218 16.21 25.27 15.48
N GLU A 219 15.60 26.41 15.82
CA GLU A 219 14.49 26.98 15.05
C GLU A 219 14.87 27.23 13.58
N GLN A 220 16.04 27.80 13.31
CA GLN A 220 16.53 28.05 11.95
C GLN A 220 16.80 26.76 11.17
N GLU A 221 17.40 25.77 11.82
CA GLU A 221 17.64 24.45 11.22
C GLU A 221 16.33 23.77 10.82
N TYR A 222 15.34 23.74 11.71
CA TYR A 222 14.02 23.18 11.39
C TYR A 222 13.24 24.01 10.37
N ALA A 223 13.40 25.33 10.35
CA ALA A 223 12.85 26.18 9.31
C ALA A 223 13.46 25.86 7.93
N HIS A 224 14.75 25.58 7.87
CA HIS A 224 15.43 25.14 6.64
C HIS A 224 14.91 23.77 6.19
N LYS A 225 14.80 22.80 7.10
CA LYS A 225 14.23 21.46 6.81
C LYS A 225 12.77 21.54 6.34
N GLU A 226 11.95 22.40 6.96
CA GLU A 226 10.57 22.66 6.53
C GLU A 226 10.52 23.25 5.11
N SER A 227 11.36 24.25 4.83
CA SER A 227 11.41 24.89 3.51
C SER A 227 11.80 23.90 2.43
N LEU A 228 12.83 23.09 2.69
CA LEU A 228 13.30 22.07 1.76
C LEU A 228 12.19 21.05 1.47
N ALA A 229 11.53 20.52 2.51
CA ALA A 229 10.41 19.59 2.36
C ALA A 229 9.20 20.21 1.62
N LYS A 230 8.86 21.48 1.85
CA LYS A 230 7.77 22.15 1.10
C LYS A 230 8.12 22.35 -0.37
N SER A 231 9.38 22.66 -0.65
CA SER A 231 9.85 22.98 -2.01
C SER A 231 10.15 21.75 -2.88
N TYR A 232 10.33 20.57 -2.28
CA TYR A 232 10.74 19.34 -2.98
C TYR A 232 9.87 19.00 -4.19
N GLU A 233 8.55 18.93 -4.01
CA GLU A 233 7.63 18.63 -5.12
C GLU A 233 7.68 19.69 -6.23
N GLY A 234 7.87 20.95 -5.85
CA GLY A 234 8.06 22.04 -6.82
C GLY A 234 9.32 21.82 -7.66
N TYR A 235 10.46 21.55 -7.01
CA TYR A 235 11.72 21.30 -7.71
C TYR A 235 11.66 20.02 -8.54
N LYS A 236 11.13 18.92 -8.00
CA LYS A 236 10.93 17.67 -8.71
C LYS A 236 10.12 17.89 -10.00
N ARG A 237 9.05 18.67 -9.94
CA ARG A 237 8.22 19.02 -11.09
C ARG A 237 8.96 19.88 -12.12
N GLU A 238 9.75 20.87 -11.70
CA GLU A 238 10.53 21.68 -12.64
C GLU A 238 11.65 20.87 -13.31
N ILE A 239 12.33 20.01 -12.56
CA ILE A 239 13.36 19.10 -13.10
C ILE A 239 12.74 18.11 -14.09
N ALA A 240 11.53 17.59 -13.80
CA ALA A 240 10.84 16.67 -14.68
C ALA A 240 10.53 17.25 -16.07
N LYS A 241 10.35 18.58 -16.18
CA LYS A 241 10.12 19.29 -17.46
C LYS A 241 11.37 19.46 -18.32
N LEU A 242 12.56 19.26 -17.75
CA LEU A 242 13.81 19.37 -18.49
C LEU A 242 13.94 18.22 -19.52
N PRO A 243 14.60 18.47 -20.67
CA PRO A 243 14.86 17.43 -21.66
C PRO A 243 15.70 16.30 -21.06
N GLU A 244 15.44 15.06 -21.50
CA GLU A 244 16.18 13.89 -21.06
C GLU A 244 17.68 14.03 -21.38
N SER A 245 18.49 14.15 -20.34
CA SER A 245 19.92 14.42 -20.41
C SER A 245 20.62 13.87 -19.16
N SER A 246 21.93 13.65 -19.21
CA SER A 246 22.71 13.29 -18.01
C SER A 246 22.55 14.32 -16.89
N ASP A 247 22.45 15.60 -17.26
CA ASP A 247 22.38 16.72 -16.34
C ASP A 247 21.06 16.73 -15.55
N LYS A 248 19.94 16.33 -16.18
CA LYS A 248 18.63 16.17 -15.49
C LYS A 248 18.73 15.16 -14.35
N ASN A 249 19.36 14.02 -14.61
CA ASN A 249 19.53 12.96 -13.62
C ASN A 249 20.45 13.41 -12.48
N GLU A 250 21.54 14.12 -12.79
CA GLU A 250 22.45 14.68 -11.79
C GLU A 250 21.75 15.70 -10.87
N ILE A 251 20.92 16.59 -11.44
CA ILE A 251 20.17 17.59 -10.65
C ILE A 251 19.14 16.90 -9.75
N MET A 252 18.46 15.86 -10.25
CA MET A 252 17.52 15.06 -9.46
C MET A 252 18.22 14.33 -8.31
N GLU A 253 19.38 13.72 -8.58
CA GLU A 253 20.20 13.05 -7.57
C GLU A 253 20.66 14.04 -6.49
N LYS A 254 21.14 15.23 -6.88
CA LYS A 254 21.51 16.30 -5.94
C LYS A 254 20.33 16.76 -5.07
N LEU A 255 19.13 16.85 -5.64
CA LEU A 255 17.92 17.22 -4.89
C LEU A 255 17.60 16.16 -3.82
N VAL A 256 17.61 14.88 -4.21
CA VAL A 256 17.35 13.75 -3.28
C VAL A 256 18.44 13.67 -2.22
N ALA A 257 19.72 13.78 -2.62
CA ALA A 257 20.86 13.80 -1.70
C ALA A 257 20.73 14.93 -0.68
N SER A 258 20.35 16.13 -1.10
CA SER A 258 20.15 17.28 -0.21
C SER A 258 19.03 17.04 0.82
N LEU A 259 17.95 16.35 0.44
CA LEU A 259 16.88 15.97 1.36
C LEU A 259 17.32 14.90 2.36
N ILE A 260 18.06 13.89 1.89
CA ILE A 260 18.62 12.84 2.75
C ILE A 260 19.61 13.45 3.73
N GLU A 261 20.49 14.34 3.28
CA GLU A 261 21.45 15.06 4.12
C GLU A 261 20.72 15.91 5.17
N ALA A 262 19.74 16.71 4.77
CA ALA A 262 18.94 17.52 5.68
C ALA A 262 18.16 16.66 6.70
N SER A 263 17.68 15.49 6.30
CA SER A 263 16.96 14.57 7.19
C SER A 263 17.88 13.79 8.13
N SER A 264 19.09 13.43 7.68
CA SER A 264 20.06 12.63 8.44
C SER A 264 20.91 13.46 9.40
N TYR A 265 21.07 14.76 9.13
CA TYR A 265 21.83 15.66 9.98
C TYR A 265 21.19 15.83 11.37
N ASN A 266 21.91 15.38 12.41
CA ASN A 266 21.47 15.44 13.80
C ASN A 266 21.57 16.89 14.31
N PRO A 267 20.45 17.52 14.73
CA PRO A 267 20.47 18.87 15.28
C PRO A 267 21.36 19.00 16.54
N SER A 268 21.64 17.91 17.25
CA SER A 268 22.50 17.91 18.43
C SER A 268 23.97 18.20 18.09
N ASP A 269 24.43 17.82 16.89
CA ASP A 269 25.81 18.05 16.45
C ASP A 269 26.11 19.54 16.28
N THR A 270 25.07 20.33 15.98
CA THR A 270 25.16 21.79 15.97
C THR A 270 25.41 22.37 17.37
N LEU A 271 24.92 21.71 18.41
CA LEU A 271 25.04 22.16 19.80
C LEU A 271 26.40 21.78 20.41
N GLU A 272 26.97 20.65 19.98
CA GLU A 272 28.21 20.10 20.53
C GLU A 272 29.47 20.69 19.87
N LYS A 273 29.38 21.05 18.59
CA LYS A 273 30.47 21.75 17.89
C LYS A 273 30.55 23.18 18.43
N LYS A 274 31.45 23.41 19.41
CA LYS A 274 31.88 24.72 19.92
C LYS A 274 31.85 25.75 18.77
N SER A 275 30.79 26.54 18.72
CA SER A 275 30.74 27.73 17.89
C SER A 275 31.90 28.59 18.37
N HIS A 276 32.89 28.84 17.51
CA HIS A 276 34.08 29.63 17.80
C HIS A 276 33.79 31.10 18.16
N ASN A 277 32.53 31.47 18.44
CA ASN A 277 32.13 32.83 18.77
C ASN A 277 31.12 32.95 19.93
N ASP A 278 30.85 31.87 20.68
CA ASP A 278 29.91 31.91 21.82
C ASP A 278 30.56 32.44 23.12
N SER A 279 31.83 32.84 23.08
CA SER A 279 32.47 33.53 24.21
C SER A 279 32.00 34.99 24.22
N PRO A 280 31.52 35.53 25.35
CA PRO A 280 31.19 36.96 25.41
C PRO A 280 32.43 37.78 25.00
N PRO A 281 32.27 38.84 24.19
CA PRO A 281 33.36 39.55 23.50
C PRO A 281 34.46 40.08 24.43
N LEU A 282 34.14 40.24 25.71
CA LEU A 282 35.08 40.66 26.76
C LEU A 282 36.00 39.52 27.24
N LEU A 283 35.55 38.26 27.24
CA LEU A 283 36.36 37.12 27.69
C LEU A 283 37.36 36.65 26.63
N SER A 284 36.98 36.66 25.34
CA SER A 284 37.89 36.28 24.26
C SER A 284 39.09 37.22 24.15
N SER A 285 38.85 38.54 24.30
CA SER A 285 39.89 39.56 24.30
C SER A 285 40.85 39.48 25.50
N LEU A 286 40.38 38.94 26.64
CA LEU A 286 41.17 38.84 27.87
C LEU A 286 41.93 37.50 27.98
N MET A 287 41.40 36.42 27.38
CA MET A 287 42.11 35.14 27.23
C MET A 287 43.20 35.22 26.15
N ASN A 288 42.92 35.79 24.97
CA ASN A 288 43.94 35.95 23.92
C ASN A 288 45.13 36.82 24.34
N ARG A 289 44.91 37.78 25.27
CA ARG A 289 45.97 38.66 25.76
C ARG A 289 46.92 37.99 26.77
N LYS A 290 46.56 36.84 27.33
CA LYS A 290 47.43 36.08 28.26
C LYS A 290 48.31 35.05 27.55
N GLU A 291 47.90 34.55 26.38
CA GLU A 291 48.70 33.60 25.61
C GLU A 291 49.91 34.28 24.93
N ASP A 292 49.80 35.56 24.60
CA ASP A 292 50.83 36.33 23.87
C ASP A 292 51.99 36.87 24.75
N LYS A 293 52.12 36.41 26.00
CA LYS A 293 53.15 36.90 26.96
C LYS A 293 54.02 35.81 27.60
N THR A 294 54.00 34.61 27.06
CA THR A 294 54.89 33.51 27.45
C THR A 294 55.55 32.91 26.22
N GLU A 295 56.35 33.73 25.52
CA GLU A 295 57.49 33.31 24.71
C GLU A 295 58.66 34.27 24.95
#